data_AF-A0A511WS78-F1
#
_entry.id   AF-A0A511WS78-F1
#
_cell.length_a   1.000
_cell.length_b   1.000
_cell.length_c   1.000
_cell.angle_alpha   90.00
_cell.angle_beta   90.00
_cell.angle_gamma   90.00
#
_symmetry.space_group_name_H-M   'P 1'
#
loop_
_entity.id
_entity.type
_entity.pdbx_description
1 polymer ?
#
loop_
_entity_poly.entity_id
_entity_poly.type
_entity_poly.pdbx_seq_one_letter_code
_entity_poly.pdbx_strand_id
1 'polypeptide(L)' 'MNRPLRKRIMSKVEIAQLYSAGESTTVIAKKANVSPDYIRIVLKELRVPLRPRGSWKRKFKVNEDYFKTWSNNMA' A
#
# COMPACT_ATOMS: atom_id res chain seq x y z
N MET A 1 12.23 28.50 6.12
CA MET A 1 10.88 28.01 6.49
C MET A 1 11.02 26.86 7.49
N ASN A 2 10.78 27.09 8.77
CA ASN A 2 10.78 26.02 9.78
C ASN A 2 9.42 25.33 9.74
N ARG A 3 9.36 24.13 9.15
CA ARG A 3 8.13 23.33 9.11
C ARG A 3 7.96 22.65 10.47
N PRO A 4 6.80 22.74 11.13
CA PRO A 4 6.60 22.07 12.41
C PRO A 4 6.87 20.58 12.27
N LEU A 5 7.64 20.02 13.21
CA LEU A 5 7.95 18.60 13.28
C LEU A 5 6.63 17.84 13.40
N ARG A 6 6.22 17.13 12.33
CA ARG A 6 5.02 16.30 12.35
C ARG A 6 5.15 15.29 13.51
N LYS A 7 4.12 15.19 14.35
CA LYS A 7 4.01 14.21 15.45
C LYS A 7 3.90 12.81 14.84
N ARG A 8 5.04 12.20 14.55
CA ARG A 8 5.14 10.82 14.08
C ARG A 8 5.50 9.96 15.28
N ILE A 9 4.81 8.83 15.41
CA ILE A 9 5.06 7.89 16.50
C ILE A 9 6.34 7.08 16.23
N MET A 10 6.68 6.89 14.95
CA MET A 10 7.75 6.00 14.49
C MET A 10 8.82 6.72 13.66
N SER A 11 10.00 6.11 13.59
CA SER A 11 11.12 6.61 12.79
C SER A 11 10.97 6.28 11.30
N LYS A 12 11.73 6.96 10.43
CA LYS A 12 11.73 6.68 8.98
C LYS A 12 12.29 5.28 8.67
N VAL A 13 13.31 4.85 9.41
CA VAL A 13 13.97 3.54 9.20
C VAL A 13 13.03 2.40 9.57
N GLU A 14 12.32 2.54 10.69
CA GLU A 14 11.33 1.58 11.16
C GLU A 14 10.17 1.40 10.16
N ILE A 15 9.70 2.51 9.56
CA ILE A 15 8.73 2.47 8.46
C ILE A 15 9.24 1.62 7.29
N ALA A 16 10.51 1.78 6.90
CA ALA A 16 11.10 1.02 5.80
C ALA A 16 11.32 -0.45 6.14
N GLN A 17 11.66 -0.77 7.40
CA GLN A 17 11.79 -2.15 7.88
C GLN A 17 10.44 -2.88 7.85
N LEU A 18 9.38 -2.26 8.39
CA LEU A 18 8.02 -2.83 8.34
C LEU A 18 7.56 -3.03 6.91
N TYR A 19 7.84 -2.06 6.03
CA TYR A 19 7.54 -2.21 4.61
C TYR A 19 8.34 -3.36 3.98
N SER A 20 9.61 -3.53 4.31
CA SER A 20 10.40 -4.64 3.78
C SER A 20 9.89 -6.00 4.29
N ALA A 21 9.35 -6.04 5.52
CA ALA A 21 8.74 -7.23 6.12
C ALA A 21 7.39 -7.65 5.49
N GLY A 22 6.86 -6.88 4.55
CA GLY A 22 5.60 -7.23 3.84
C GLY A 22 4.39 -6.43 4.29
N GLU A 23 4.51 -5.60 5.32
CA GLU A 23 3.38 -4.79 5.80
C GLU A 23 2.89 -3.81 4.72
N SER A 24 1.58 -3.56 4.71
CA SER A 24 0.98 -2.63 3.76
C SER A 24 1.20 -1.18 4.19
N THR A 25 1.30 -0.26 3.23
CA THR A 25 1.49 1.17 3.54
C THR A 25 0.34 1.74 4.38
N THR A 26 -0.86 1.19 4.28
CA THR A 26 -2.04 1.61 5.06
C THR A 26 -1.96 1.16 6.51
N VAL A 27 -1.47 -0.06 6.76
CA VAL A 27 -1.25 -0.57 8.13
C VAL A 27 -0.14 0.22 8.80
N ILE A 28 0.99 0.44 8.11
CA ILE A 28 2.11 1.23 8.63
C ILE A 28 1.67 2.68 8.92
N ALA A 29 0.87 3.28 8.05
CA ALA A 29 0.35 4.63 8.23
C ALA A 29 -0.51 4.76 9.51
N LYS A 30 -1.39 3.78 9.77
CA LYS A 30 -2.18 3.73 11.00
C LYS A 30 -1.28 3.60 12.24
N LYS A 31 -0.31 2.69 12.22
CA LYS A 31 0.65 2.48 13.33
C LYS A 31 1.48 3.75 13.61
N ALA A 32 1.92 4.44 12.56
CA ALA A 32 2.76 5.63 12.67
C ALA A 32 1.97 6.95 12.90
N ASN A 33 0.63 6.90 12.89
CA ASN A 33 -0.28 8.05 12.93
C ASN A 33 0.02 9.10 11.84
N VAL A 34 0.14 8.63 10.60
CA VAL A 34 0.40 9.48 9.42
C VAL A 34 -0.46 9.05 8.25
N SER A 35 -0.50 9.84 7.18
CA SER A 35 -1.19 9.43 5.95
C SER A 35 -0.38 8.36 5.18
N PRO A 36 -1.04 7.46 4.42
CA PRO A 36 -0.35 6.53 3.53
C PRO A 36 0.54 7.21 2.47
N ASP A 37 0.19 8.42 2.05
CA ASP A 37 1.02 9.21 1.12
C ASP A 37 2.33 9.66 1.75
N TYR A 38 2.28 10.00 3.04
CA TYR A 38 3.49 10.32 3.77
C TYR A 38 4.44 9.11 3.85
N ILE A 39 3.92 7.90 4.06
CA ILE A 39 4.73 6.67 4.00
C ILE A 39 5.38 6.53 2.63
N ARG A 40 4.66 6.77 1.53
CA ARG A 40 5.23 6.73 0.17
C ARG A 40 6.37 7.73 -0.03
N ILE A 41 6.23 8.94 0.52
CA ILE A 41 7.29 9.96 0.48
C ILE A 41 8.52 9.47 1.25
N VAL A 42 8.34 8.94 2.46
CA VAL A 42 9.45 8.41 3.28
C VAL A 42 10.17 7.26 2.57
N LEU A 43 9.44 6.34 1.94
CA LEU A 43 10.04 5.24 1.18
C LEU A 43 10.83 5.77 -0.02
N LYS A 44 10.32 6.78 -0.73
CA LYS A 44 11.03 7.43 -1.84
C LYS A 44 12.30 8.15 -1.37
N GLU A 45 12.23 8.88 -0.25
CA GLU A 45 13.39 9.54 0.37
C GLU A 45 14.49 8.53 0.74
N LEU A 46 14.09 7.36 1.25
CA LEU A 46 15.00 6.26 1.60
C LEU A 46 15.39 5.38 0.39
N ARG A 47 14.98 5.75 -0.82
CA ARG A 47 15.21 4.99 -2.07
C ARG A 47 14.74 3.54 -2.00
N VAL A 48 13.71 3.26 -1.19
CA VAL A 48 13.05 1.95 -1.13
C VAL A 48 12.07 1.85 -2.31
N PRO A 49 12.22 0.85 -3.20
CA PRO A 49 11.32 0.70 -4.34
C PRO A 49 9.90 0.37 -3.87
N LEU A 50 8.92 1.08 -4.42
CA LEU A 50 7.52 0.81 -4.12
C LEU A 50 7.07 -0.49 -4.77
N ARG A 51 6.25 -1.24 -4.04
CA ARG A 51 5.60 -2.44 -4.56
C ARG A 51 4.78 -2.07 -5.79
N PRO A 52 4.94 -2.82 -6.87
CA PRO A 52 4.22 -2.62 -8.11
C PRO A 52 2.72 -2.77 -7.88
N ARG A 53 1.91 -1.91 -8.51
CA ARG A 53 0.45 -1.94 -8.46
C ARG A 53 -0.09 -2.34 -9.83
N GLY A 54 -1.21 -3.06 -9.87
CA GLY A 54 -1.93 -3.34 -11.11
C GLY A 54 -2.46 -4.77 -11.23
N SER A 55 -3.45 -4.93 -12.11
CA SER A 55 -4.11 -6.21 -12.43
C SER A 55 -3.14 -7.28 -12.94
N TRP A 56 -2.06 -6.88 -13.63
CA TRP A 56 -1.09 -7.81 -14.19
C TRP A 56 -0.26 -8.56 -13.14
N LYS A 57 -0.30 -8.14 -11.86
CA LYS A 57 0.37 -8.85 -10.75
C LYS A 57 -0.58 -9.67 -9.89
N ARG A 58 -1.81 -9.89 -10.35
CA ARG A 58 -2.75 -10.79 -9.68
C ARG A 58 -2.23 -12.23 -9.79
N LYS A 59 -2.26 -12.96 -8.68
CA LYS A 59 -1.97 -14.41 -8.65
C LYS A 59 -3.05 -15.22 -9.37
N PHE A 60 -4.27 -14.68 -9.45
CA PHE A 60 -5.42 -15.35 -10.04
C PHE A 60 -5.94 -14.55 -11.24
N LYS A 61 -6.24 -15.25 -12.34
CA LYS A 61 -6.98 -14.68 -13.46
C LYS A 61 -8.43 -14.51 -13.06
N VAL A 62 -8.99 -13.34 -13.37
CA VAL A 62 -10.43 -13.11 -13.20
C VAL A 62 -11.11 -13.66 -14.45
N ASN A 63 -12.24 -14.35 -14.29
CA ASN A 63 -13.06 -14.72 -15.44
C ASN A 63 -13.78 -13.45 -15.94
N GLU A 64 -13.25 -12.84 -17.00
CA GLU A 64 -13.84 -11.64 -17.63
C GLU A 64 -15.18 -11.93 -18.30
N ASP A 65 -15.46 -13.21 -18.58
CA ASP A 65 -16.70 -13.67 -19.21
C ASP A 65 -17.77 -14.05 -18.18
N TYR A 66 -17.46 -14.00 -16.87
CA TYR A 66 -18.38 -14.42 -15.81
C TYR A 66 -19.74 -13.71 -15.86
N PHE A 67 -19.75 -12.43 -16.26
CA PHE A 67 -20.97 -11.64 -16.40
C PHE A 67 -21.55 -11.63 -17.82
N LYS A 68 -20.89 -12.26 -18.80
CA LYS A 68 -21.37 -12.28 -20.19
C LYS A 68 -22.45 -13.33 -20.43
N THR A 69 -22.60 -14.30 -19.53
CA THR A 69 -23.63 -15.33 -19.64
C THR A 69 -24.54 -15.28 -18.42
N TRP A 70 -25.82 -14.98 -18.64
CA TRP A 70 -26.85 -15.19 -17.64
C TRP A 70 -27.16 -16.70 -17.57
N SER A 71 -26.94 -17.33 -16.42
CA SER A 71 -27.37 -18.72 -16.19
C SER A 71 -28.46 -18.77 -15.13
N ASN A 72 -29.40 -19.70 -15.26
CA ASN A 72 -30.52 -19.88 -14.33
C ASN A 72 -30.07 -20.16 -12.88
N ASN A 73 -28.81 -20.56 -12.66
CA ASN A 73 -28.24 -20.75 -11.32
C ASN A 73 -27.80 -19.43 -10.64
N MET A 74 -27.91 -18.29 -11.33
CA MET A 74 -27.65 -16.95 -10.76
C MET A 74 -28.93 -16.21 -10.35
N ALA A 75 -30.10 -16.84 -10.54
CA ALA A 75 -31.41 -16.31 -10.14
C ALA A 75 -31.76 -16.71 -8.71
#